data_AF-A0A843IT35-F1
#
_entry.id   AF-A0A843IT35-F1
#
_cell.length_a   1.000
_cell.length_b   1.000
_cell.length_c   1.000
_cell.angle_alpha   90.00
_cell.angle_beta   90.00
_cell.angle_gamma   90.00
#
_symmetry.space_group_name_H-M   'P 1'
#
loop_
_entity.id
_entity.type
_entity.pdbx_description
1 polymer ?
#
loop_
_entity_poly.entity_id
_entity_poly.type
_entity_poly.pdbx_seq_one_letter_code
_entity_poly.pdbx_strand_id
1 'polypeptide(L)'
;VLQEWEIAEVYREEGQSGRGTDRPQYKRMMSESDKWDVILVYKLDRIHRNSMNFAEMLKTLQDQGKEFCSVQDHFDTSTAVGRFARDVTERIAQLESEQTGERVKQAMDIKRAMGGIVSRLPFGYKIENGQATVDPDESYTVRAIFKMKDRGFSDSDIASYLDRANVPTSNGKRWSRSTIYNISVNPKYAGYDVRGGIYIQSNIPAIVERELYENLNGPIGDKIKHR
;
A
#
# COMPACT_ATOMS: atom_id res chain seq x y z
N VAL A 1 24.73 -35.75 -13.12
CA VAL A 1 24.84 -35.82 -14.60
C VAL A 1 25.13 -34.41 -15.05
N LEU A 2 26.32 -34.14 -15.63
CA LEU A 2 26.56 -32.85 -16.26
C LEU A 2 25.66 -32.82 -17.49
N GLN A 3 24.59 -32.03 -17.45
CA GLN A 3 23.75 -31.81 -18.62
C GLN A 3 24.59 -31.08 -19.68
N GLU A 4 24.52 -31.53 -20.94
CA GLU A 4 25.20 -30.89 -22.07
C GLU A 4 24.37 -29.68 -22.54
N TRP A 5 24.59 -28.53 -21.90
CA TRP A 5 23.98 -27.27 -22.33
C TRP A 5 24.87 -26.52 -23.32
N GLU A 6 24.24 -25.92 -24.32
CA GLU A 6 24.88 -24.93 -25.19
C GLU A 6 24.83 -23.55 -24.53
N ILE A 7 25.92 -22.80 -24.58
CA ILE A 7 25.99 -21.46 -24.00
C ILE A 7 25.30 -20.49 -24.96
N ALA A 8 24.06 -20.09 -24.64
CA ALA A 8 23.32 -19.09 -25.42
C ALA A 8 23.91 -17.67 -25.27
N GLU A 9 24.22 -17.25 -24.04
CA GLU A 9 24.77 -15.91 -23.73
C GLU A 9 25.39 -15.91 -22.31
N VAL A 10 26.32 -14.97 -22.04
CA VAL A 10 26.95 -14.80 -20.72
C VAL A 10 26.67 -13.40 -20.16
N TYR A 11 25.84 -13.32 -19.13
CA TYR A 11 25.49 -12.07 -18.43
C TYR A 11 26.41 -11.82 -17.23
N ARG A 12 27.30 -10.82 -17.32
CA ARG A 12 28.28 -10.51 -16.25
C ARG A 12 28.02 -9.16 -15.57
N GLU A 13 27.72 -9.18 -14.29
CA GLU A 13 27.60 -7.98 -13.46
C GLU A 13 28.95 -7.61 -12.84
N GLU A 14 29.43 -6.38 -13.05
CA GLU A 14 30.62 -5.85 -12.39
C GLU A 14 30.24 -5.08 -11.11
N GLY A 15 30.75 -5.50 -9.96
CA GLY A 15 30.74 -4.70 -8.72
C GLY A 15 29.38 -4.48 -8.02
N GLN A 16 28.26 -4.97 -8.54
CA GLN A 16 26.94 -4.78 -7.92
C GLN A 16 26.58 -5.88 -6.92
N SER A 17 26.15 -5.49 -5.71
CA SER A 17 25.67 -6.44 -4.71
C SER A 17 24.33 -7.05 -5.13
N GLY A 18 24.18 -8.38 -5.09
CA GLY A 18 22.95 -9.11 -5.44
C GLY A 18 21.77 -8.90 -4.49
N ARG A 19 21.67 -7.74 -3.82
CA ARG A 19 20.65 -7.40 -2.81
C ARG A 19 19.36 -6.84 -3.44
N GLY A 20 19.41 -6.36 -4.68
CA GLY A 20 18.26 -5.83 -5.42
C GLY A 20 18.23 -6.30 -6.88
N THR A 21 17.11 -6.04 -7.56
CA THR A 21 16.84 -6.39 -8.96
C THR A 21 17.24 -5.28 -9.94
N ASP A 22 17.68 -4.11 -9.45
CA ASP A 22 18.17 -3.01 -10.28
C ASP A 22 19.59 -3.25 -10.78
N ARG A 23 19.71 -4.30 -11.58
CA ARG A 23 20.96 -4.88 -12.06
C ARG A 23 20.88 -4.97 -13.59
N PRO A 24 21.67 -4.18 -14.34
CA PRO A 24 21.50 -4.02 -15.79
C PRO A 24 21.56 -5.34 -16.57
N GLN A 25 22.50 -6.23 -16.25
CA GLN A 25 22.63 -7.52 -16.93
C GLN A 25 21.58 -8.51 -16.46
N TYR A 26 21.16 -8.48 -15.18
CA TYR A 26 20.01 -9.26 -14.72
C TYR A 26 18.73 -8.87 -15.48
N LYS A 27 18.45 -7.57 -15.60
CA LYS A 27 17.30 -7.06 -16.35
C LYS A 27 17.37 -7.46 -17.82
N ARG A 28 18.56 -7.33 -18.44
CA ARG A 28 18.81 -7.75 -19.81
C ARG A 28 18.54 -9.25 -19.98
N MET A 29 19.10 -10.10 -19.11
CA MET A 29 18.90 -11.55 -19.11
C MET A 29 17.42 -11.91 -19.06
N MET A 30 16.66 -11.32 -18.13
CA MET A 30 15.22 -11.59 -18.00
C MET A 30 14.43 -11.09 -19.23
N SER A 31 14.81 -9.95 -19.83
CA SER A 31 14.18 -9.42 -21.04
C SER A 31 14.50 -10.22 -22.30
N GLU A 32 15.62 -10.94 -22.30
CA GLU A 32 16.06 -11.82 -23.40
C GLU A 32 15.69 -13.29 -23.13
N SER A 33 14.66 -13.55 -22.32
CA SER A 33 14.23 -14.91 -21.93
C SER A 33 13.82 -15.81 -23.08
N ASP A 34 13.48 -15.25 -24.24
CA ASP A 34 13.24 -16.01 -25.46
C ASP A 34 14.51 -16.63 -26.06
N LYS A 35 15.71 -16.19 -25.64
CA LYS A 35 17.01 -16.63 -26.19
C LYS A 35 17.66 -17.79 -25.44
N TRP A 36 17.14 -18.19 -24.28
CA TRP A 36 17.74 -19.21 -23.43
C TRP A 36 16.66 -20.01 -22.71
N ASP A 37 16.95 -21.25 -22.33
CA ASP A 37 15.99 -22.12 -21.63
C ASP A 37 16.32 -22.32 -20.15
N VAL A 38 17.60 -22.21 -19.80
CA VAL A 38 18.11 -22.44 -18.44
C VAL A 38 18.99 -21.29 -18.00
N ILE A 39 18.75 -20.79 -16.79
CA ILE A 39 19.71 -19.93 -16.10
C ILE A 39 20.68 -20.82 -15.31
N LEU A 40 21.96 -20.74 -15.65
CA LEU A 40 23.04 -21.37 -14.90
C LEU A 40 23.83 -20.34 -14.09
N VAL A 41 23.97 -20.58 -12.79
CA VAL A 41 24.84 -19.79 -11.91
C VAL A 41 25.82 -20.65 -11.13
N TYR A 42 26.96 -20.08 -10.74
CA TYR A 42 27.93 -20.79 -9.90
C TYR A 42 27.41 -21.01 -8.48
N LYS A 43 26.79 -19.98 -7.88
CA LYS A 43 26.16 -20.00 -6.56
C LYS A 43 24.86 -19.20 -6.55
N LEU A 44 23.90 -19.58 -5.71
CA LEU A 44 22.62 -18.88 -5.51
C LEU A 44 22.82 -17.40 -5.14
N ASP A 45 23.79 -17.09 -4.28
CA ASP A 45 24.05 -15.71 -3.82
C ASP A 45 24.56 -14.75 -4.92
N ARG A 46 24.85 -15.27 -6.12
CA ARG A 46 25.21 -14.51 -7.33
C ARG A 46 24.00 -14.02 -8.10
N ILE A 47 22.86 -14.69 -7.98
CA ILE A 47 21.61 -14.28 -8.62
C ILE A 47 20.78 -13.41 -7.67
N HIS A 48 20.46 -13.89 -6.47
CA HIS A 48 19.66 -13.16 -5.49
C HIS A 48 20.13 -13.48 -4.08
N ARG A 49 20.44 -12.46 -3.29
CA ARG A 49 20.69 -12.59 -1.84
C ARG A 49 19.42 -12.47 -0.99
N ASN A 50 18.34 -11.99 -1.60
CA ASN A 50 17.03 -11.85 -0.99
C ASN A 50 16.16 -13.04 -1.43
N SER A 51 15.62 -13.78 -0.46
CA SER A 51 14.77 -14.97 -0.68
C SER A 51 13.49 -14.65 -1.46
N MET A 52 12.87 -13.48 -1.22
CA MET A 52 11.68 -13.01 -1.94
C MET A 52 11.99 -12.80 -3.42
N ASN A 53 13.06 -12.05 -3.74
CA ASN A 53 13.45 -11.80 -5.12
C ASN A 53 13.82 -13.10 -5.85
N PHE A 54 14.43 -14.05 -5.15
CA PHE A 54 14.73 -15.37 -5.69
C PHE A 54 13.45 -16.16 -5.99
N ALA A 55 12.49 -16.19 -5.06
CA ALA A 55 11.20 -16.85 -5.26
C ALA A 55 10.40 -16.22 -6.42
N GLU A 56 10.36 -14.89 -6.51
CA GLU A 56 9.70 -14.17 -7.62
C GLU A 56 10.33 -14.50 -8.98
N MET A 57 11.67 -14.57 -9.03
CA MET A 57 12.38 -14.99 -10.24
C MET A 57 12.01 -16.42 -10.60
N LEU A 58 12.09 -17.37 -9.66
CA LEU A 58 11.76 -18.78 -9.92
C LEU A 58 10.31 -18.97 -10.40
N LYS A 59 9.37 -18.18 -9.86
CA LYS A 59 7.98 -18.16 -10.34
C LYS A 59 7.88 -17.64 -11.77
N THR A 60 8.57 -16.56 -12.08
CA THR A 60 8.63 -16.00 -13.45
C THR A 60 9.17 -17.04 -14.44
N LEU A 61 10.25 -17.73 -14.07
CA LEU A 61 10.83 -18.80 -14.91
C LEU A 61 9.82 -19.94 -15.11
N GLN A 62 9.11 -20.35 -14.06
CA GLN A 62 8.08 -21.38 -14.16
C GLN A 62 6.97 -21.00 -15.14
N ASP A 63 6.44 -19.78 -15.03
CA ASP A 63 5.37 -19.29 -15.89
C ASP A 63 5.82 -19.21 -17.37
N GLN A 64 7.12 -19.08 -17.61
CA GLN A 64 7.76 -19.07 -18.93
C GLN A 64 8.27 -20.46 -19.38
N GLY A 65 8.09 -21.51 -18.57
CA GLY A 65 8.61 -22.86 -18.88
C GLY A 65 10.14 -22.95 -18.88
N LYS A 66 10.83 -22.07 -18.15
CA LYS A 66 12.29 -21.98 -18.05
C LYS A 66 12.80 -22.67 -16.78
N GLU A 67 14.07 -23.08 -16.80
CA GLU A 67 14.71 -23.76 -15.68
C GLU A 67 15.82 -22.92 -15.03
N PHE A 68 16.18 -23.27 -13.80
CA PHE A 68 17.25 -22.64 -13.04
C PHE A 68 18.15 -23.71 -12.41
N CYS A 69 19.46 -23.49 -12.51
CA CYS A 69 20.46 -24.35 -11.91
C CYS A 69 21.58 -23.56 -11.25
N SER A 70 21.96 -23.99 -10.05
CA SER A 70 23.18 -23.55 -9.37
C SER A 70 24.16 -24.72 -9.22
N VAL A 71 25.39 -24.54 -9.71
CA VAL A 71 26.41 -25.60 -9.69
C VAL A 71 26.80 -25.99 -8.26
N GLN A 72 27.12 -25.01 -7.42
CA GLN A 72 27.68 -25.30 -6.10
C GLN A 72 26.63 -25.68 -5.06
N ASP A 73 25.44 -25.09 -5.12
CA ASP A 73 24.37 -25.36 -4.16
C ASP A 73 23.53 -26.61 -4.53
N HIS A 74 23.87 -27.29 -5.63
CA HIS A 74 23.19 -28.49 -6.14
C HIS A 74 21.67 -28.29 -6.31
N PHE A 75 21.26 -27.05 -6.56
CA PHE A 75 19.87 -26.68 -6.76
C PHE A 75 19.56 -26.70 -8.25
N ASP A 76 18.77 -27.67 -8.67
CA ASP A 76 18.39 -27.88 -10.07
C ASP A 76 16.87 -28.07 -10.17
N THR A 77 16.18 -27.05 -10.70
CA THR A 77 14.72 -27.06 -10.80
C THR A 77 14.17 -27.99 -11.89
N SER A 78 15.03 -28.61 -12.72
CA SER A 78 14.64 -29.68 -13.64
C SER A 78 14.37 -31.00 -12.90
N THR A 79 14.89 -31.14 -11.67
CA THR A 79 14.71 -32.33 -10.83
C THR A 79 13.47 -32.23 -9.93
N ALA A 80 12.90 -33.37 -9.53
CA ALA A 80 11.75 -33.39 -8.61
C ALA A 80 12.08 -32.77 -7.24
N VAL A 81 13.29 -33.03 -6.71
CA VAL A 81 13.75 -32.48 -5.43
C VAL A 81 13.98 -30.97 -5.53
N GLY A 82 14.57 -30.48 -6.62
CA GLY A 82 14.75 -29.05 -6.83
C GLY A 82 13.44 -28.30 -7.04
N ARG A 83 12.44 -28.88 -7.73
CA ARG A 83 11.09 -28.32 -7.80
C ARG A 83 10.44 -28.23 -6.42
N PHE A 84 10.54 -29.28 -5.60
CA PHE A 84 10.02 -29.25 -4.23
C PHE A 84 10.70 -28.16 -3.37
N ALA A 85 12.04 -28.08 -3.44
CA ALA A 85 12.79 -27.07 -2.69
C ALA A 85 12.43 -25.63 -3.12
N ARG A 86 12.18 -25.40 -4.41
CA ARG A 86 11.61 -24.14 -4.92
C ARG A 86 10.23 -23.86 -4.31
N ASP A 87 9.30 -24.81 -4.39
CA ASP A 87 7.92 -24.60 -3.94
C ASP A 87 7.88 -24.28 -2.42
N VAL A 88 8.71 -24.96 -1.63
CA VAL A 88 8.90 -24.65 -0.21
C VAL A 88 9.46 -23.24 0.00
N THR A 89 10.47 -22.83 -0.78
CA THR A 89 11.07 -21.49 -0.71
C THR A 89 10.04 -20.40 -1.04
N GLU A 90 9.21 -20.62 -2.07
CA GLU A 90 8.13 -19.72 -2.44
C GLU A 90 7.11 -19.57 -1.30
N ARG A 91 6.74 -20.68 -0.63
CA ARG A 91 5.81 -20.63 0.51
C ARG A 91 6.40 -19.98 1.74
N ILE A 92 7.71 -20.15 2.01
CA ILE A 92 8.37 -19.41 3.09
C ILE A 92 8.36 -17.91 2.80
N ALA A 93 8.71 -17.49 1.57
CA ALA A 93 8.71 -16.09 1.18
C ALA A 93 7.30 -15.46 1.32
N GLN A 94 6.26 -16.17 0.88
CA GLN A 94 4.87 -15.75 1.05
C GLN A 94 4.50 -15.59 2.53
N LEU A 95 4.87 -16.56 3.38
CA LEU A 95 4.63 -16.52 4.82
C LEU A 95 5.32 -15.32 5.49
N GLU A 96 6.57 -15.02 5.14
CA GLU A 96 7.29 -13.85 5.67
C GLU A 96 6.60 -12.53 5.28
N SER A 97 6.07 -12.44 4.06
CA SER A 97 5.31 -11.28 3.57
C SER A 97 4.01 -11.09 4.36
N GLU A 98 3.26 -12.18 4.57
CA GLU A 98 2.03 -12.17 5.38
C GLU A 98 2.30 -11.76 6.83
N GLN A 99 3.31 -12.36 7.47
CA GLN A 99 3.71 -11.99 8.84
C GLN A 99 4.16 -10.53 8.95
N THR A 100 4.84 -10.01 7.93
CA THR A 100 5.22 -8.59 7.89
C THR A 100 3.98 -7.71 7.82
N GLY A 101 3.02 -8.06 6.96
CA GLY A 101 1.73 -7.36 6.87
C GLY A 101 0.96 -7.38 8.19
N GLU A 102 0.92 -8.52 8.87
CA GLU A 102 0.30 -8.67 10.19
C GLU A 102 0.97 -7.77 11.24
N ARG A 103 2.31 -7.75 11.30
CA ARG A 103 3.07 -6.89 12.23
C ARG A 103 2.82 -5.41 11.95
N VAL A 104 2.79 -4.98 10.69
CA VAL A 104 2.48 -3.60 10.33
C VAL A 104 1.06 -3.24 10.78
N LYS A 105 0.08 -4.10 10.53
CA LYS A 105 -1.30 -3.89 10.98
C LYS A 105 -1.38 -3.76 12.51
N GLN A 106 -0.73 -4.65 13.25
CA GLN A 106 -0.65 -4.60 14.71
C GLN A 106 0.02 -3.30 15.20
N ALA A 107 1.16 -2.91 14.61
CA ALA A 107 1.84 -1.67 14.96
C ALA A 107 0.97 -0.43 14.70
N MET A 108 0.22 -0.40 13.59
CA MET A 108 -0.73 0.66 13.29
C MET A 108 -1.89 0.68 14.28
N ASP A 109 -2.41 -0.48 14.68
CA ASP A 109 -3.47 -0.56 15.70
C ASP A 109 -2.99 -0.11 17.08
N ILE A 110 -1.78 -0.46 17.49
CA ILE A 110 -1.14 0.05 18.72
C ILE A 110 -0.93 1.56 18.63
N LYS A 111 -0.40 2.06 17.51
CA LYS A 111 -0.20 3.50 17.30
C LYS A 111 -1.52 4.26 17.41
N ARG A 112 -2.59 3.74 16.81
CA ARG A 112 -3.95 4.29 16.99
C ARG A 112 -4.45 4.11 18.42
N ALA A 113 -4.12 3.04 19.12
CA ALA A 113 -4.51 2.84 20.52
C ALA A 113 -3.98 4.00 21.37
N MET A 114 -2.74 4.41 21.11
CA MET A 114 -2.03 5.50 21.79
C MET A 114 -2.36 6.92 21.26
N GLY A 115 -3.41 7.09 20.44
CA GLY A 115 -3.76 8.42 19.90
C GLY A 115 -2.94 8.89 18.70
N GLY A 116 -2.01 8.06 18.22
CA GLY A 116 -1.11 8.40 17.12
C GLY A 116 -1.78 8.35 15.74
N ILE A 117 -1.24 9.16 14.84
CA ILE A 117 -1.71 9.29 13.45
C ILE A 117 -1.07 8.22 12.57
N VAL A 118 -1.88 7.46 11.84
CA VAL A 118 -1.44 6.36 10.95
C VAL A 118 -1.60 6.65 9.46
N SER A 119 -2.25 7.74 9.10
CA SER A 119 -2.57 8.12 7.72
C SER A 119 -2.57 9.63 7.59
N ARG A 120 -2.58 10.13 6.35
CA ARG A 120 -2.80 11.56 6.08
C ARG A 120 -4.09 12.03 6.77
N LEU A 121 -4.05 13.20 7.40
CA LEU A 121 -5.22 13.82 8.01
C LEU A 121 -6.15 14.39 6.93
N PRO A 122 -7.48 14.34 7.13
CA PRO A 122 -8.42 15.06 6.29
C PRO A 122 -8.22 16.58 6.38
N PHE A 123 -8.69 17.31 5.35
CA PHE A 123 -8.79 18.78 5.38
C PHE A 123 -9.57 19.23 6.62
N GLY A 124 -9.19 20.32 7.29
CA GLY A 124 -9.78 20.76 8.56
C GLY A 124 -8.98 20.32 9.80
N TYR A 125 -7.89 19.57 9.63
CA TYR A 125 -7.08 19.04 10.71
C TYR A 125 -5.59 19.24 10.46
N LYS A 126 -4.84 19.41 11.55
CA LYS A 126 -3.38 19.51 11.54
C LYS A 126 -2.76 18.60 12.60
N ILE A 127 -1.45 18.42 12.50
CA ILE A 127 -0.68 17.67 13.49
C ILE A 127 -0.05 18.65 14.46
N GLU A 128 -0.40 18.55 15.75
CA GLU A 128 0.24 19.29 16.83
C GLU A 128 0.68 18.31 17.91
N ASN A 129 1.95 18.38 18.32
CA ASN A 129 2.55 17.47 19.31
C ASN A 129 2.34 15.97 19.01
N GLY A 130 2.33 15.59 17.74
CA GLY A 130 2.13 14.21 17.30
C GLY A 130 0.68 13.71 17.34
N GLN A 131 -0.28 14.58 17.70
CA GLN A 131 -1.71 14.30 17.76
C GLN A 131 -2.46 15.09 16.69
N ALA A 132 -3.63 14.58 16.31
CA ALA A 132 -4.50 15.27 15.37
C ALA A 132 -5.32 16.33 16.12
N THR A 133 -5.18 17.59 15.72
CA THR A 133 -5.95 18.71 16.26
C THR A 133 -6.76 19.38 15.16
N VAL A 134 -7.83 20.08 15.55
CA VAL A 134 -8.65 20.84 14.60
C VAL A 134 -7.83 22.02 14.10
N ASP A 135 -7.74 22.18 12.78
CA ASP A 135 -7.20 23.39 12.18
C ASP A 135 -8.28 24.49 12.25
N PRO A 136 -8.05 25.59 12.99
CA PRO A 136 -9.07 26.63 13.14
C PRO A 136 -9.53 27.19 11.79
N ASP A 137 -8.63 27.42 10.85
CA ASP A 137 -8.93 28.09 9.57
C ASP A 137 -9.66 27.15 8.62
N GLU A 138 -9.13 25.94 8.43
CA GLU A 138 -9.76 24.96 7.53
C GLU A 138 -11.09 24.42 8.10
N SER A 139 -11.23 24.31 9.42
CA SER A 139 -12.44 23.74 10.04
C SER A 139 -13.69 24.60 9.87
N TYR A 140 -13.56 25.92 9.71
CA TYR A 140 -14.70 26.77 9.34
C TYR A 140 -15.28 26.39 7.98
N THR A 141 -14.42 26.08 7.03
CA THR A 141 -14.81 25.65 5.68
C THR A 141 -15.51 24.29 5.73
N VAL A 142 -15.00 23.34 6.53
CA VAL A 142 -15.68 22.06 6.75
C VAL A 142 -17.08 22.26 7.32
N ARG A 143 -17.23 23.08 8.38
CA ARG A 143 -18.54 23.38 8.97
C ARG A 143 -19.48 24.03 7.96
N ALA A 144 -18.97 24.93 7.12
CA ALA A 144 -19.76 25.57 6.07
C ALA A 144 -20.25 24.55 5.01
N ILE A 145 -19.38 23.64 4.57
CA ILE A 145 -19.73 22.57 3.62
C ILE A 145 -20.90 21.74 4.16
N PHE A 146 -20.80 21.25 5.40
CA PHE A 146 -21.87 20.45 6.01
C PHE A 146 -23.19 21.22 6.12
N LYS A 147 -23.15 22.49 6.55
CA LYS A 147 -24.36 23.34 6.61
C LYS A 147 -24.97 23.62 5.23
N MET A 148 -24.17 23.79 4.19
CA MET A 148 -24.69 23.97 2.83
C MET A 148 -25.30 22.66 2.31
N LYS A 149 -24.69 21.51 2.59
CA LYS A 149 -25.26 20.21 2.25
C LYS A 149 -26.62 19.98 2.90
N ASP A 150 -26.74 20.30 4.19
CA ASP A 150 -27.99 20.18 4.97
C ASP A 150 -29.11 21.07 4.42
N ARG A 151 -28.75 22.21 3.82
CA ARG A 151 -29.68 23.11 3.11
C ARG A 151 -30.00 22.66 1.67
N GLY A 152 -29.50 21.52 1.23
CA GLY A 152 -29.79 20.95 -0.10
C GLY A 152 -28.93 21.47 -1.25
N PHE A 153 -27.83 22.20 -0.98
CA PHE A 153 -26.91 22.62 -2.05
C PHE A 153 -26.17 21.41 -2.64
N SER A 154 -25.99 21.40 -3.96
CA SER A 154 -25.24 20.33 -4.62
C SER A 154 -23.73 20.48 -4.35
N ASP A 155 -23.00 19.36 -4.45
CA ASP A 155 -21.55 19.35 -4.30
C ASP A 155 -20.84 20.31 -5.30
N SER A 156 -21.46 20.52 -6.48
CA SER A 156 -20.91 21.39 -7.53
C SER A 156 -21.14 22.87 -7.21
N ASP A 157 -22.29 23.20 -6.62
CA ASP A 157 -22.61 24.56 -6.17
C ASP A 157 -21.67 24.98 -5.04
N ILE A 158 -21.45 24.08 -4.08
CA ILE A 158 -20.55 24.31 -2.94
C ILE A 158 -19.11 24.50 -3.43
N ALA A 159 -18.62 23.62 -4.32
CA ALA A 159 -17.27 23.77 -4.89
C ALA A 159 -17.11 25.12 -5.62
N SER A 160 -18.08 25.48 -6.46
CA SER A 160 -18.08 26.74 -7.21
C SER A 160 -18.17 27.97 -6.32
N TYR A 161 -18.85 27.86 -5.17
CA TYR A 161 -18.94 28.90 -4.17
C TYR A 161 -17.59 29.11 -3.46
N LEU A 162 -16.96 28.03 -2.98
CA LEU A 162 -15.67 28.09 -2.30
C LEU A 162 -14.55 28.60 -3.20
N ASP A 163 -14.54 28.18 -4.47
CA ASP A 163 -13.62 28.70 -5.48
C ASP A 163 -13.81 30.21 -5.73
N ARG A 164 -15.06 30.67 -5.87
CA ARG A 164 -15.37 32.10 -6.05
C ARG A 164 -15.01 32.94 -4.83
N ALA A 165 -15.11 32.35 -3.64
CA ALA A 165 -14.71 32.97 -2.38
C ALA A 165 -13.19 32.91 -2.12
N ASN A 166 -12.39 32.37 -3.07
CA ASN A 166 -10.93 32.18 -2.93
C ASN A 166 -10.52 31.40 -1.66
N VAL A 167 -11.34 30.44 -1.24
CA VAL A 167 -11.01 29.58 -0.10
C VAL A 167 -9.98 28.54 -0.56
N PRO A 168 -8.77 28.48 0.03
CA PRO A 168 -7.74 27.54 -0.40
C PRO A 168 -8.09 26.10 0.00
N THR A 169 -7.74 25.13 -0.85
CA THR A 169 -7.65 23.72 -0.47
C THR A 169 -6.29 23.42 0.18
N SER A 170 -6.11 22.29 0.86
CA SER A 170 -4.82 21.93 1.50
C SER A 170 -3.62 21.88 0.54
N ASN A 171 -3.83 21.80 -0.78
CA ASN A 171 -2.75 21.82 -1.78
C ASN A 171 -2.80 23.06 -2.69
N GLY A 172 -3.58 24.09 -2.33
CA GLY A 172 -3.73 25.32 -3.14
C GLY A 172 -4.42 25.14 -4.50
N LYS A 173 -5.08 23.99 -4.72
CA LYS A 173 -5.86 23.70 -5.94
C LYS A 173 -7.30 24.20 -5.79
N ARG A 174 -8.04 24.22 -6.90
CA ARG A 174 -9.48 24.48 -6.94
C ARG A 174 -10.28 23.38 -6.25
N TRP A 175 -11.42 23.76 -5.67
CA TRP A 175 -12.41 22.85 -5.13
C TRP A 175 -13.07 22.04 -6.24
N SER A 176 -13.18 20.74 -6.03
CA SER A 176 -13.88 19.85 -6.95
C SER A 176 -15.12 19.26 -6.27
N ARG A 177 -16.12 18.90 -7.08
CA ARG A 177 -17.30 18.16 -6.63
C ARG A 177 -16.92 16.94 -5.78
N SER A 178 -15.93 16.18 -6.24
CA SER A 178 -15.44 14.98 -5.56
C SER A 178 -14.82 15.29 -4.19
N THR A 179 -14.13 16.42 -4.05
CA THR A 179 -13.59 16.88 -2.77
C THR A 179 -14.71 17.17 -1.78
N ILE A 180 -15.76 17.87 -2.22
CA ILE A 180 -16.92 18.18 -1.37
C ILE A 180 -17.64 16.91 -0.94
N TYR A 181 -17.89 16.00 -1.89
CA TYR A 181 -18.49 14.70 -1.59
C TYR A 181 -17.69 13.95 -0.53
N ASN A 182 -16.38 13.76 -0.75
CA ASN A 182 -15.49 13.05 0.16
C ASN A 182 -15.44 13.68 1.55
N ILE A 183 -15.56 15.01 1.66
CA ILE A 183 -15.66 15.68 2.96
C ILE A 183 -17.00 15.36 3.63
N SER A 184 -18.11 15.50 2.90
CA SER A 184 -19.46 15.33 3.46
C SER A 184 -19.78 13.92 3.95
N VAL A 185 -19.14 12.90 3.35
CA VAL A 185 -19.33 11.48 3.72
C VAL A 185 -18.24 10.93 4.64
N ASN A 186 -17.29 11.75 5.09
CA ASN A 186 -16.20 11.28 5.94
C ASN A 186 -16.58 11.37 7.42
N PRO A 187 -16.76 10.23 8.12
CA PRO A 187 -17.23 10.21 9.50
C PRO A 187 -16.22 10.76 10.51
N LYS A 188 -14.96 10.97 10.11
CA LYS A 188 -13.94 11.59 10.96
C LYS A 188 -14.37 12.99 11.40
N TYR A 189 -15.11 13.70 10.55
CA TYR A 189 -15.63 15.02 10.88
C TYR A 189 -16.65 14.99 12.02
N ALA A 190 -17.35 13.87 12.21
CA ALA A 190 -18.23 13.62 13.35
C ALA A 190 -17.52 12.90 14.51
N GLY A 191 -16.20 12.68 14.44
CA GLY A 191 -15.41 12.00 15.47
C GLY A 191 -15.38 10.47 15.35
N TYR A 192 -15.71 9.90 14.20
CA TYR A 192 -15.77 8.45 13.99
C TYR A 192 -14.86 7.96 12.86
N ASP A 193 -14.44 6.70 12.96
CA ASP A 193 -13.70 5.96 11.93
C ASP A 193 -14.55 4.79 11.44
N VAL A 194 -14.30 4.27 10.24
CA VAL A 194 -14.99 3.08 9.70
C VAL A 194 -14.00 1.94 9.53
N ARG A 195 -14.32 0.77 10.10
CA ARG A 195 -13.52 -0.45 9.93
C ARG A 195 -14.42 -1.66 9.71
N GLY A 196 -14.19 -2.38 8.61
CA GLY A 196 -15.01 -3.55 8.27
C GLY A 196 -16.50 -3.24 8.17
N GLY A 197 -16.86 -2.02 7.75
CA GLY A 197 -18.24 -1.56 7.68
C GLY A 197 -18.87 -1.08 8.99
N ILE A 198 -18.09 -1.03 10.09
CA ILE A 198 -18.58 -0.63 11.42
C ILE A 198 -17.94 0.70 11.83
N TYR A 199 -18.74 1.61 12.39
CA TYR A 199 -18.26 2.85 12.97
C TYR A 199 -17.59 2.62 14.33
N ILE A 200 -16.45 3.25 14.55
CA ILE A 200 -15.70 3.22 15.81
C ILE A 200 -15.36 4.64 16.24
N GLN A 201 -15.22 4.88 17.54
CA GLN A 201 -14.77 6.18 18.04
C GLN A 201 -13.38 6.50 17.52
N SER A 202 -13.21 7.68 16.91
CA SER A 202 -11.91 8.19 16.48
C SER A 202 -11.23 8.96 17.61
N ASN A 203 -9.90 8.98 17.60
CA ASN A 203 -9.11 9.88 18.45
C ASN A 203 -8.97 11.28 17.83
N ILE A 204 -9.43 11.46 16.58
CA ILE A 204 -9.46 12.77 15.92
C ILE A 204 -10.67 13.52 16.46
N PRO A 205 -10.51 14.78 16.91
CA PRO A 205 -11.62 15.58 17.41
C PRO A 205 -12.69 15.81 16.33
N ALA A 206 -13.96 15.84 16.74
CA ALA A 206 -15.05 16.17 15.82
C ALA A 206 -14.99 17.66 15.42
N ILE A 207 -15.30 17.94 14.15
CA ILE A 207 -15.47 19.31 13.62
C ILE A 207 -16.96 19.67 13.48
N VAL A 208 -17.80 18.67 13.20
CA VAL A 208 -19.26 18.81 13.08
C VAL A 208 -19.97 17.96 14.12
N GLU A 209 -21.16 18.40 14.51
CA GLU A 209 -22.01 17.63 15.41
C GLU A 209 -22.47 16.33 14.75
N ARG A 210 -22.61 15.28 15.57
CA ARG A 210 -23.05 13.95 15.12
C ARG A 210 -24.37 14.02 14.38
N GLU A 211 -25.35 14.75 14.92
CA GLU A 211 -26.69 14.88 14.35
C GLU A 211 -26.65 15.46 12.93
N LEU A 212 -25.87 16.52 12.70
CA LEU A 212 -25.69 17.11 11.38
C LEU A 212 -25.09 16.11 10.37
N TYR A 213 -24.14 15.28 10.81
CA TYR A 213 -23.57 14.25 9.96
C TYR A 213 -24.58 13.15 9.64
N GLU A 214 -25.33 12.68 10.64
CA GLU A 214 -26.33 11.61 10.50
C GLU A 214 -27.52 12.03 9.63
N ASN A 215 -27.94 13.29 9.69
CA ASN A 215 -28.96 13.85 8.80
C ASN A 215 -28.58 13.73 7.32
N LEU A 216 -27.29 13.83 7.00
CA LEU A 216 -26.78 13.74 5.63
C LEU A 216 -26.47 12.31 5.18
N ASN A 217 -25.97 11.47 6.09
CA ASN A 217 -25.35 10.20 5.74
C ASN A 217 -26.07 8.96 6.31
N GLY A 218 -27.14 9.16 7.08
CA GLY A 218 -27.80 8.12 7.85
C GLY A 218 -27.15 7.89 9.22
N PRO A 219 -27.78 7.08 10.07
CA PRO A 219 -27.34 6.87 11.45
C PRO A 219 -25.99 6.17 11.52
N ILE A 220 -25.14 6.65 12.42
CA ILE A 220 -23.91 5.95 12.83
C ILE A 220 -24.37 4.79 13.72
N GLY A 221 -24.51 3.60 13.12
CA GLY A 221 -25.17 2.45 13.75
C GLY A 221 -24.65 2.11 15.16
N ASP A 222 -25.57 1.70 16.05
CA ASP A 222 -25.38 1.54 17.51
C ASP A 222 -24.38 0.46 17.97
N LYS A 223 -23.66 -0.19 17.05
CA LYS A 223 -22.52 -1.04 17.45
C LYS A 223 -21.28 -0.18 17.68
N ILE A 224 -21.42 0.82 18.55
CA ILE A 224 -20.29 1.50 19.17
C ILE A 224 -19.61 0.45 20.05
N LYS A 225 -18.59 -0.22 19.51
CA LYS A 225 -17.57 -0.78 20.39
C LYS A 225 -16.86 0.42 21.01
N HIS A 226 -17.30 0.79 22.20
CA HIS A 226 -16.40 1.47 23.13
C HIS A 226 -15.15 0.57 23.24
N ARG A 227 -13.99 1.20 23.08
CA ARG A 227 -12.70 0.51 23.21
C ARG A 227 -12.59 -0.18 24.55
#